data_AF-A0A142FTC9-F1
#
_entry.id   AF-A0A142FTC9-F1
#
_cell.length_a   1.000
_cell.length_b   1.000
_cell.length_c   1.000
_cell.angle_alpha   90.00
_cell.angle_beta   90.00
_cell.angle_gamma   90.00
#
_symmetry.space_group_name_H-M   'P 1'
#
loop_
_entity.id
_entity.type
_entity.pdbx_description
1 polymer ?
#
loop_
_entity_poly.entity_id
_entity_poly.type
_entity_poly.pdbx_seq_one_letter_code
_entity_poly.pdbx_strand_id
1 'polypeptide(L)'
;MTINYSATKNVLKIKPSGIEVPFQWPIAEVVVFDAILVVRIEPDPGAYFNENVFGVREDGSIAWVIEKRKHVYDDSPYTSIVAKDDNVKLFNWDGDELLVEPKSGKVISVGFGK
;
A
#
# COMPACT_ATOMS: atom_id res chain seq x y z
N MET A 1 12.17 5.82 14.08
CA MET A 1 13.02 6.42 13.03
C MET A 1 12.23 6.45 11.75
N THR A 2 12.27 7.54 10.99
CA THR A 2 11.51 7.65 9.72
C THR A 2 12.34 7.09 8.57
N ILE A 3 11.79 6.12 7.83
CA ILE A 3 12.47 5.54 6.67
C ILE A 3 12.52 6.57 5.55
N ASN A 4 13.71 6.79 4.98
CA ASN A 4 13.87 7.62 3.79
C ASN A 4 13.86 6.75 2.54
N TYR A 5 13.24 7.23 1.46
CA TYR A 5 13.12 6.47 0.22
C TYR A 5 13.16 7.37 -1.03
N SER A 6 13.22 6.73 -2.19
CA SER A 6 12.80 7.30 -3.48
C SER A 6 12.05 6.23 -4.26
N ALA A 7 10.96 6.60 -4.93
CA ALA A 7 10.21 5.69 -5.79
C ALA A 7 10.32 6.17 -7.25
N THR A 8 10.71 5.26 -8.14
CA THR A 8 10.83 5.55 -9.58
C THR A 8 10.21 4.40 -10.36
N LYS A 9 9.15 4.69 -11.13
CA LYS A 9 8.37 3.67 -11.84
C LYS A 9 7.94 2.58 -10.86
N ASN A 10 8.37 1.34 -11.06
CA ASN A 10 8.04 0.18 -10.25
C ASN A 10 9.11 -0.18 -9.20
N VAL A 11 10.09 0.69 -8.94
CA VAL A 11 11.18 0.40 -7.99
C VAL A 11 11.16 1.38 -6.83
N LEU A 12 11.08 0.84 -5.61
CA LEU A 12 11.27 1.57 -4.37
C LEU A 12 12.72 1.41 -3.92
N LYS A 13 13.41 2.52 -3.68
CA LYS A 13 14.80 2.52 -3.19
C LYS A 13 14.86 3.09 -1.78
N ILE A 14 15.32 2.28 -0.83
CA ILE A 14 15.48 2.65 0.58
C ILE A 14 16.82 3.35 0.78
N LYS A 15 16.84 4.43 1.57
CA LYS A 15 18.03 5.26 1.84
C LYS A 15 18.37 5.23 3.34
N PRO A 16 19.68 5.21 3.69
CA PRO A 16 20.85 5.29 2.81
C PRO A 16 21.36 3.94 2.30
N SER A 17 20.75 2.81 2.72
CA SER A 17 21.22 1.45 2.38
C SER A 17 21.31 1.19 0.88
N GLY A 18 20.46 1.86 0.08
CA GLY A 18 20.41 1.69 -1.37
C GLY A 18 19.67 0.43 -1.80
N ILE A 19 19.01 -0.28 -0.87
CA ILE A 19 18.21 -1.48 -1.15
C ILE A 19 17.09 -1.11 -2.13
N GLU A 20 16.93 -1.93 -3.17
CA GLU A 20 15.90 -1.76 -4.19
C GLU A 20 14.86 -2.87 -4.05
N VAL A 21 13.59 -2.45 -3.99
CA VAL A 21 12.42 -3.32 -3.90
C VAL A 21 11.63 -3.15 -5.20
N PRO A 22 11.75 -4.10 -6.15
CA PRO A 22 10.99 -4.05 -7.39
C PRO A 22 9.56 -4.54 -7.16
N PHE A 23 8.61 -3.87 -7.81
CA PHE A 23 7.22 -4.26 -7.90
C PHE A 23 6.86 -4.66 -9.33
N GLN A 24 5.80 -5.45 -9.49
CA GLN A 24 5.30 -5.87 -10.80
C GLN A 24 4.81 -4.67 -11.64
N TRP A 25 4.22 -3.67 -10.98
CA TRP A 25 3.62 -2.50 -11.60
C TRP A 25 4.15 -1.19 -11.02
N PRO A 26 3.93 -0.04 -11.70
CA PRO A 26 4.36 1.25 -11.20
C PRO A 26 3.86 1.54 -9.78
N ILE A 27 4.73 2.08 -8.95
CA ILE A 27 4.39 2.63 -7.65
C ILE A 27 3.66 3.94 -7.90
N ALA A 28 2.44 4.03 -7.36
CA ALA A 28 1.63 5.23 -7.48
C ALA A 28 1.72 6.11 -6.24
N GLU A 29 1.73 5.50 -5.05
CA GLU A 29 1.78 6.22 -3.78
C GLU A 29 2.66 5.48 -2.78
N VAL A 30 3.28 6.25 -1.89
CA VAL A 30 4.02 5.74 -0.74
C VAL A 30 3.71 6.64 0.46
N VAL A 31 3.33 6.02 1.58
CA VAL A 31 3.10 6.69 2.86
C VAL A 31 4.10 6.15 3.88
N VAL A 32 4.75 7.04 4.63
CA VAL A 32 5.80 6.69 5.57
C VAL A 32 5.27 6.63 6.99
N PHE A 33 5.60 5.54 7.70
CA PHE A 33 5.40 5.38 9.13
C PHE A 33 6.70 4.94 9.80
N ASP A 34 6.70 4.86 11.13
CA ASP A 34 7.83 4.33 11.89
C ASP A 34 8.11 2.87 11.48
N ALA A 35 9.31 2.63 10.95
CA ALA A 35 9.80 1.33 10.50
C ALA A 35 9.03 0.63 9.36
N ILE A 36 8.08 1.32 8.69
CA ILE A 36 7.35 0.75 7.56
C ILE A 36 6.97 1.81 6.51
N LEU A 37 7.12 1.45 5.24
CA LEU A 37 6.59 2.18 4.07
C LEU A 37 5.35 1.46 3.59
N VAL A 38 4.21 2.14 3.53
CA VAL A 38 3.00 1.62 2.88
C VAL A 38 3.04 2.04 1.42
N VAL A 39 3.06 1.08 0.52
CA VAL A 39 3.26 1.28 -0.91
C VAL A 39 2.03 0.81 -1.66
N ARG A 40 1.46 1.67 -2.51
CA ARG A 40 0.43 1.31 -3.47
C ARG A 40 1.01 1.25 -4.86
N ILE A 41 0.72 0.17 -5.58
CA ILE A 41 1.04 0.05 -7.00
C ILE A 41 -0.22 0.18 -7.85
N GLU A 42 -0.06 0.58 -9.11
CA GLU A 42 -1.15 0.74 -10.07
C GLU A 42 -1.08 -0.39 -11.11
N PRO A 43 -1.92 -1.43 -11.00
CA PRO A 43 -2.00 -2.48 -12.01
C PRO A 43 -2.31 -1.92 -13.40
N ASP A 44 -1.78 -2.55 -14.45
CA ASP A 44 -2.10 -2.16 -15.83
C ASP A 44 -3.61 -2.35 -16.11
N PRO A 45 -4.20 -1.53 -17.00
CA PRO A 45 -5.60 -1.69 -17.39
C PRO A 45 -5.94 -3.12 -17.83
N GLY A 46 -6.93 -3.74 -17.18
CA GLY A 46 -7.39 -5.10 -17.45
C GLY A 46 -6.70 -6.21 -16.64
N ALA A 47 -5.73 -5.87 -15.79
CA ALA A 47 -5.17 -6.80 -14.81
C ALA A 47 -6.02 -6.81 -13.53
N TYR A 48 -6.44 -7.99 -13.09
CA TYR A 48 -7.18 -8.18 -11.84
C TYR A 48 -6.18 -8.32 -10.69
N PHE A 49 -5.98 -7.27 -9.91
CA PHE A 49 -5.04 -7.29 -8.77
C PHE A 49 -5.51 -6.36 -7.64
N ASN A 50 -6.46 -6.85 -6.83
CA ASN A 50 -7.10 -6.07 -5.79
C ASN A 50 -6.21 -5.87 -4.55
N GLU A 51 -5.21 -6.74 -4.37
CA GLU A 51 -4.27 -6.71 -3.25
C GLU A 51 -3.03 -5.83 -3.53
N ASN A 52 -3.25 -4.66 -4.14
CA ASN A 52 -2.21 -3.76 -4.66
C ASN A 52 -1.56 -2.83 -3.62
N VAL A 53 -1.68 -3.13 -2.33
CA VAL A 53 -1.08 -2.35 -1.22
C VAL A 53 -0.18 -3.23 -0.35
N PHE A 54 1.02 -2.74 -0.09
CA PHE A 54 2.11 -3.49 0.56
C PHE A 54 2.66 -2.70 1.75
N GLY A 55 3.04 -3.41 2.82
CA GLY A 55 3.91 -2.88 3.86
C GLY A 55 5.34 -3.32 3.63
N VAL A 56 6.27 -2.37 3.49
CA VAL A 56 7.70 -2.62 3.20
C VAL A 56 8.54 -2.17 4.38
N ARG A 57 9.39 -3.06 4.91
CA ARG A 57 10.33 -2.74 6.01
C ARG A 57 11.57 -2.03 5.49
N GLU A 58 12.34 -1.45 6.41
CA GLU A 58 13.61 -0.77 6.11
C GLU A 58 14.67 -1.68 5.45
N ASP A 59 14.60 -3.00 5.71
CA ASP A 59 15.48 -3.98 5.07
C ASP A 59 15.01 -4.39 3.65
N GLY A 60 13.91 -3.80 3.16
CA GLY A 60 13.32 -4.10 1.86
C GLY A 60 12.40 -5.32 1.85
N SER A 61 12.23 -6.02 2.97
CA SER A 61 11.30 -7.14 3.05
C SER A 61 9.84 -6.67 3.04
N ILE A 62 8.98 -7.44 2.37
CA ILE A 62 7.53 -7.25 2.45
C ILE A 62 7.05 -7.79 3.80
N ALA A 63 6.55 -6.91 4.66
CA ALA A 63 5.97 -7.26 5.94
C ALA A 63 4.59 -7.90 5.77
N TRP A 64 3.78 -7.33 4.87
CA TRP A 64 2.42 -7.75 4.58
C TRP A 64 1.97 -7.24 3.22
N VAL A 65 0.95 -7.90 2.68
CA VAL A 65 0.13 -7.45 1.55
C VAL A 65 -1.29 -7.32 2.09
N ILE A 66 -2.03 -6.30 1.66
CA ILE A 66 -3.41 -6.12 2.12
C ILE A 66 -4.21 -7.40 1.85
N GLU A 67 -4.96 -7.85 2.86
CA GLU A 67 -5.68 -9.12 2.76
C GLU A 67 -6.75 -9.07 1.67
N LYS A 68 -6.93 -10.21 0.98
CA LYS A 68 -8.01 -10.37 0.01
C LYS A 68 -9.36 -10.17 0.68
N ARG A 69 -10.26 -9.43 0.01
CA ARG A 69 -11.62 -9.17 0.50
C ARG A 69 -12.67 -9.56 -0.53
N LYS A 70 -13.89 -9.69 -0.04
CA LYS A 70 -15.06 -9.78 -0.92
C LYS A 70 -15.36 -8.36 -1.41
N HIS A 71 -15.41 -8.24 -2.73
CA HIS A 71 -15.71 -7.01 -3.43
C HIS A 71 -17.10 -7.11 -4.06
N VAL A 72 -17.68 -5.95 -4.37
CA VAL A 72 -18.92 -5.86 -5.15
C VAL A 72 -18.64 -6.26 -6.60
N TYR A 73 -17.49 -5.83 -7.12
CA TYR A 73 -16.99 -6.18 -8.45
C TYR A 73 -15.76 -7.07 -8.37
N ASP A 74 -15.53 -7.92 -9.37
CA ASP A 74 -14.36 -8.81 -9.39
C ASP A 74 -13.03 -8.02 -9.44
N ASP A 75 -13.05 -6.83 -10.04
CA ASP A 75 -11.92 -5.90 -10.14
C ASP A 75 -12.22 -4.63 -9.34
N SER A 76 -11.54 -4.46 -8.21
CA SER A 76 -11.70 -3.33 -7.31
C SER A 76 -10.40 -3.05 -6.54
N PRO A 77 -9.32 -2.66 -7.24
CA PRO A 77 -8.06 -2.32 -6.62
C PRO A 77 -8.17 -1.07 -5.76
N TYR A 78 -7.24 -0.92 -4.82
CA TYR A 78 -7.10 0.32 -4.08
C TYR A 78 -6.54 1.41 -4.99
N THR A 79 -7.16 2.58 -4.95
CA THR A 79 -6.84 3.74 -5.77
C THR A 79 -6.14 4.85 -5.02
N SER A 80 -6.27 4.87 -3.70
CA SER A 80 -5.62 5.89 -2.87
C SER A 80 -5.21 5.34 -1.51
N ILE A 81 -4.05 5.80 -1.04
CA ILE A 81 -3.59 5.65 0.35
C ILE A 81 -3.25 7.00 0.98
N VAL A 82 -3.69 7.22 2.22
CA VAL A 82 -3.47 8.48 2.96
C VAL A 82 -3.09 8.19 4.42
N ALA A 83 -2.10 8.91 4.95
CA ALA A 83 -1.83 8.89 6.38
C ALA A 83 -2.98 9.50 7.18
N LYS A 84 -3.41 8.82 8.25
CA LYS A 84 -4.34 9.33 9.24
C LYS A 84 -3.87 8.93 10.63
N ASP A 85 -3.36 9.92 11.37
CA ASP A 85 -2.73 9.70 12.68
C ASP A 85 -1.63 8.62 12.53
N ASP A 86 -1.64 7.59 13.39
CA ASP A 86 -0.71 6.46 13.34
C ASP A 86 -1.13 5.33 12.37
N ASN A 87 -2.17 5.56 11.56
CA ASN A 87 -2.75 4.57 10.65
C ASN A 87 -2.74 5.03 9.20
N VAL A 88 -2.98 4.09 8.28
CA VAL A 88 -3.18 4.39 6.87
C VAL A 88 -4.63 4.16 6.49
N LYS A 89 -5.21 5.13 5.78
CA LYS A 89 -6.50 5.00 5.11
C LYS A 89 -6.30 4.50 3.69
N LEU A 90 -7.09 3.52 3.28
CA LEU A 90 -7.09 2.98 1.92
C LEU A 90 -8.49 3.17 1.31
N PHE A 91 -8.54 3.47 0.02
CA PHE A 91 -9.77 3.61 -0.75
C PHE A 91 -9.72 2.74 -1.99
N ASN A 92 -10.80 2.03 -2.32
CA ASN A 92 -10.92 1.23 -3.55
C ASN A 92 -12.04 1.73 -4.47
N TRP A 93 -12.22 1.08 -5.62
CA TRP A 93 -13.30 1.40 -6.58
C TRP A 93 -14.71 1.12 -6.06
N ASP A 94 -14.87 0.20 -5.10
CA ASP A 94 -16.17 -0.10 -4.49
C ASP A 94 -16.63 1.01 -3.52
N GLY A 95 -15.79 2.01 -3.25
CA GLY A 95 -16.05 3.05 -2.27
C GLY A 95 -15.78 2.61 -0.82
N ASP A 96 -15.07 1.50 -0.61
CA ASP A 96 -14.61 1.11 0.71
C ASP A 96 -13.59 2.13 1.23
N GLU A 97 -13.70 2.45 2.51
CA GLU A 97 -12.67 3.17 3.28
C GLU A 97 -12.13 2.23 4.35
N LEU A 98 -10.87 1.83 4.25
CA LEU A 98 -10.24 0.99 5.27
C LEU A 98 -9.33 1.83 6.14
N LEU A 99 -9.36 1.60 7.45
CA LEU A 99 -8.30 2.04 8.36
C LEU A 99 -7.43 0.84 8.68
N VAL A 100 -6.14 0.92 8.38
CA VAL A 100 -5.19 -0.19 8.51
C VAL A 100 -4.03 0.21 9.41
N GLU A 101 -3.65 -0.71 10.29
CA GLU A 101 -2.45 -0.57 11.12
C GLU A 101 -1.19 -0.79 10.24
N PRO A 102 -0.29 0.19 10.10
CA PRO A 102 0.77 0.11 9.09
C PRO A 102 1.79 -0.99 9.32
N LYS A 103 2.04 -1.40 10.58
CA LYS A 103 3.10 -2.36 10.92
C LYS A 103 2.70 -3.81 10.60
N SER A 104 1.44 -4.15 10.82
CA SER A 104 0.90 -5.51 10.63
C SER A 104 0.04 -5.67 9.38
N GLY A 105 -0.47 -4.58 8.79
CA GLY A 105 -1.44 -4.66 7.70
C GLY A 105 -2.85 -5.01 8.19
N LYS A 106 -3.06 -5.09 9.51
CA LYS A 106 -4.37 -5.42 10.10
C LYS A 106 -5.38 -4.32 9.83
N VAL A 107 -6.52 -4.68 9.25
CA VAL A 107 -7.67 -3.80 9.11
C VAL A 107 -8.28 -3.55 10.50
N ILE A 108 -8.30 -2.29 10.93
CA ILE A 108 -8.88 -1.83 12.19
C ILE A 108 -10.37 -1.56 12.02
N SER A 109 -10.75 -0.91 10.92
CA SER A 109 -12.14 -0.58 10.62
C SER A 109 -12.41 -0.52 9.13
N VAL A 110 -13.68 -0.72 8.78
CA VAL A 110 -14.21 -0.61 7.43
C VAL A 110 -15.33 0.42 7.47
N GLY A 111 -15.23 1.43 6.62
CA GLY A 111 -16.28 2.38 6.31
C GLY A 111 -16.65 2.27 4.83
N PHE A 112 -17.74 2.94 4.47
CA PHE A 112 -18.17 3.10 3.08
C PHE A 112 -18.30 4.60 2.85
N GLY A 113 -17.75 5.09 1.74
CA GLY A 113 -17.95 6.46 1.31
C GLY A 113 -19.44 6.78 1.20
N LYS A 114 -19.85 7.94 1.70
CA LYS A 114 -21.20 8.46 1.50
C LYS A 114 -21.41 8.97 0.08
#